data_AF-A0A914SH90-F1
#
_entry.id   AF-A0A914SH90-F1
#
_cell.length_a   1.000
_cell.length_b   1.000
_cell.length_c   1.000
_cell.angle_alpha   90.00
_cell.angle_beta   90.00
_cell.angle_gamma   90.00
#
_symmetry.space_group_name_H-M   'P 1'
#
loop_
_entity.id
_entity.type
_entity.pdbx_description
1 polymer ?
#
loop_
_entity_poly.entity_id
_entity_poly.type
_entity_poly.pdbx_seq_one_letter_code
_entity_poly.pdbx_strand_id
1 'polypeptide(L)'
;FVRDSVELIEEKDSLGQVERQNNEKLRKELEEFLYHLDTISDNHIRVLRNAQLSDPTSISQCCLAARAMNQFLNKKSELCTMSAFQSRIDELNIVRDEFVDKFFSHITALFERMGSMVEDQEWDSMILQIQTQRYRFLLPFCELISWLKLSRSIAYQETIRRYIKEAESLFRKEFDRFFGAINQQAKALSARRDPSVGSISKTDQAYVSLLETIMGETRNAVEAEQKFCIRFFHISGDLFNNIDTKSNESGDSSGAFSGGKTIERQFNDQVKNIVQPIFSSFLPNLSQFIEICGSQNNL
;
A
#
# COMPACT_ATOMS: atom_id res chain seq x y z
N PHE A 1 56.42 42.99 31.23
CA PHE A 1 55.66 44.17 30.73
C PHE A 1 55.32 44.07 29.24
N VAL A 2 56.27 44.20 28.29
CA VAL A 2 55.93 44.13 26.85
C VAL A 2 55.51 42.72 26.41
N ARG A 3 56.23 41.68 26.85
CA ARG A 3 55.92 40.27 26.52
C ARG A 3 54.54 39.84 27.04
N ASP A 4 54.24 40.13 28.30
CA ASP A 4 52.93 39.83 28.92
C ASP A 4 51.78 40.60 28.23
N SER A 5 52.07 41.81 27.74
CA SER A 5 51.09 42.60 26.97
C SER A 5 50.83 42.01 25.58
N VAL A 6 51.85 41.43 24.93
CA VAL A 6 51.72 40.78 23.63
C VAL A 6 50.95 39.46 23.76
N GLU A 7 51.23 38.67 24.79
CA GLU A 7 50.52 37.41 25.08
C GLU A 7 49.01 37.65 25.36
N LEU A 8 48.68 38.71 26.12
CA LEU A 8 47.29 39.15 26.34
C LEU A 8 46.58 39.59 25.05
N ILE A 9 47.31 40.19 24.10
CA ILE A 9 46.75 40.61 22.81
C ILE A 9 46.48 39.38 21.93
N GLU A 10 47.41 38.41 21.88
CA GLU A 10 47.25 37.17 21.13
C GLU A 10 46.08 36.31 21.67
N GLU A 11 45.94 36.22 22.99
CA GLU A 11 44.81 35.51 23.62
C GLU A 11 43.48 36.20 23.30
N LYS A 12 43.43 37.54 23.39
CA LYS A 12 42.22 38.31 23.04
C LYS A 12 41.86 38.15 21.56
N ASP A 13 42.84 38.12 20.66
CA ASP A 13 42.60 37.95 19.23
C ASP A 13 42.14 36.53 18.89
N SER A 14 42.68 35.52 19.59
CA SER A 14 42.23 34.12 19.52
C SER A 14 40.79 33.96 20.00
N LEU A 15 40.45 34.54 21.16
CA LEU A 15 39.08 34.56 21.68
C LEU A 15 38.13 35.27 20.72
N GLY A 16 38.54 36.41 20.16
CA GLY A 16 37.76 37.12 19.15
C GLY A 16 37.58 36.33 17.85
N GLN A 17 38.54 35.49 17.46
CA GLN A 17 38.38 34.58 16.33
C GLN A 17 37.38 33.46 16.63
N VAL A 18 37.45 32.86 17.82
CA VAL A 18 36.49 31.83 18.26
C VAL A 18 35.08 32.41 18.35
N GLU A 19 34.92 33.62 18.90
CA GLU A 19 33.63 34.31 18.97
C GLU A 19 33.04 34.55 17.58
N ARG A 20 33.84 35.05 16.63
CA ARG A 20 33.39 35.24 15.24
C ARG A 20 32.98 33.93 14.58
N GLN A 21 33.78 32.87 14.76
CA GLN A 21 33.45 31.55 14.22
C GLN A 21 32.17 30.97 14.81
N ASN A 22 31.96 31.15 16.12
CA ASN A 22 30.75 30.69 16.80
C ASN A 22 29.51 31.47 16.33
N ASN A 23 29.63 32.79 16.18
CA ASN A 23 28.55 33.62 15.64
C ASN A 23 28.19 33.26 14.19
N GLU A 24 29.19 32.99 13.33
CA GLU A 24 28.95 32.54 11.94
C GLU A 24 28.21 31.19 11.92
N LYS A 25 28.65 30.23 12.74
CA LYS A 25 28.00 28.92 12.86
C LYS A 25 26.57 29.04 13.37
N LEU A 26 26.35 29.82 14.43
CA LEU A 26 25.04 30.04 15.01
C LEU A 26 24.09 30.71 14.02
N ARG A 27 24.56 31.74 13.29
CA ARG A 27 23.77 32.41 12.26
C ARG A 27 23.35 31.43 11.17
N LYS A 28 24.29 30.60 10.69
CA LYS A 28 23.99 29.58 9.67
C LYS A 28 22.96 28.57 10.17
N GLU A 29 23.09 28.08 11.40
CA GLU A 29 22.15 27.14 12.00
C GLU A 29 20.75 27.76 12.16
N LEU A 30 20.67 29.04 12.55
CA LEU A 30 19.41 29.78 12.66
C LEU A 30 18.75 30.04 11.29
N GLU A 31 19.54 30.33 10.25
CA GLU A 31 19.05 30.50 8.88
C GLU A 31 18.50 29.17 8.33
N GLU A 32 19.21 28.06 8.55
CA GLU A 32 18.74 26.72 8.21
C GLU A 32 17.44 26.39 8.97
N PHE A 33 17.38 26.71 10.26
CA PHE A 33 16.18 26.51 11.08
C PHE A 33 14.96 27.28 10.58
N LEU A 34 15.10 28.56 10.26
CA LEU A 34 14.01 29.38 9.73
C LEU A 34 13.52 28.82 8.39
N TYR A 35 14.44 28.42 7.51
CA TYR A 35 14.10 27.75 6.26
C TYR A 35 13.33 26.44 6.50
N HIS A 36 13.65 25.70 7.56
CA HIS A 36 12.91 24.49 7.93
C HIS A 36 11.51 24.76 8.45
N LEU A 37 11.33 25.76 9.30
CA LEU A 37 10.00 26.17 9.75
C LEU A 37 9.12 26.60 8.57
N ASP A 38 9.71 27.31 7.60
CA ASP A 38 9.00 27.78 6.41
C ASP A 38 8.65 26.66 5.41
N THR A 39 9.29 25.49 5.52
CA THR A 39 8.98 24.33 4.67
C THR A 39 7.53 23.88 4.85
N ILE A 40 6.98 24.02 6.07
CA ILE A 40 5.58 23.73 6.37
C ILE A 40 4.77 25.01 6.62
N SER A 41 4.22 25.53 5.51
CA SER A 41 3.29 26.66 5.56
C SER A 41 1.99 26.34 6.32
N ASP A 42 1.35 27.36 6.88
CA ASP A 42 0.02 27.25 7.50
C ASP A 42 -1.07 26.82 6.49
N ASN A 43 -0.83 27.05 5.19
CA ASN A 43 -1.69 26.52 4.14
C ASN A 43 -1.67 24.99 4.10
N HIS A 44 -0.51 24.35 4.30
CA HIS A 44 -0.41 22.89 4.38
C HIS A 44 -1.23 22.35 5.57
N ILE A 45 -1.13 23.00 6.74
CA ILE A 45 -1.91 22.63 7.93
C ILE A 45 -3.41 22.77 7.66
N ARG A 46 -3.83 23.88 7.05
CA ARG A 46 -5.23 24.13 6.70
C ARG A 46 -5.78 23.09 5.73
N VAL A 47 -5.00 22.69 4.73
CA VAL A 47 -5.36 21.65 3.75
C VAL A 47 -5.56 20.30 4.45
N LEU A 48 -4.67 19.90 5.36
CA LEU A 48 -4.80 18.63 6.09
C LEU A 48 -6.01 18.63 7.04
N ARG A 49 -6.21 19.69 7.82
CA ARG A 49 -7.38 19.81 8.71
C ARG A 49 -8.71 19.79 7.92
N ASN A 50 -8.77 20.51 6.81
CA ASN A 50 -9.98 20.65 5.99
C ASN A 50 -10.02 19.71 4.78
N ALA A 51 -9.28 18.60 4.81
CA ALA A 51 -9.13 17.71 3.67
C ALA A 51 -10.48 17.24 3.09
N GLN A 52 -10.72 17.51 1.81
CA GLN A 52 -11.87 17.00 1.08
C GLN A 52 -11.45 15.82 0.21
N LEU A 53 -11.59 14.61 0.74
CA LEU A 53 -11.06 13.40 0.09
C LEU A 53 -11.92 12.89 -1.07
N SER A 54 -13.01 13.59 -1.41
CA SER A 54 -13.84 13.27 -2.59
C SER A 54 -13.43 14.05 -3.85
N ASP A 55 -12.62 15.10 -3.71
CA ASP A 55 -12.15 15.92 -4.82
C ASP A 55 -10.69 15.58 -5.18
N PRO A 56 -10.38 15.20 -6.43
CA PRO A 56 -9.02 14.89 -6.87
C PRO A 56 -8.02 16.02 -6.62
N THR A 57 -8.44 17.28 -6.72
CA THR A 57 -7.55 18.43 -6.49
C THR A 57 -7.15 18.52 -5.03
N SER A 58 -8.12 18.43 -4.13
CA SER A 58 -7.90 18.37 -2.69
C SER A 58 -7.03 17.16 -2.27
N ILE A 59 -7.22 15.98 -2.87
CA ILE A 59 -6.35 14.81 -2.61
C ILE A 59 -4.89 15.15 -2.96
N SER A 60 -4.63 15.74 -4.12
CA SER A 60 -3.27 16.12 -4.54
C SER A 60 -2.65 17.15 -3.59
N GLN A 61 -3.43 18.13 -3.14
CA GLN A 61 -2.98 19.10 -2.14
C GLN A 61 -2.65 18.44 -0.80
N CYS A 62 -3.47 17.47 -0.35
CA CYS A 62 -3.18 16.68 0.84
C CYS A 62 -1.88 15.89 0.69
N CYS A 63 -1.60 15.30 -0.48
CA CYS A 63 -0.34 14.61 -0.75
C CYS A 63 0.87 15.54 -0.59
N LEU A 64 0.81 16.74 -1.18
CA LEU A 64 1.86 17.75 -1.05
C LEU A 64 2.08 18.17 0.41
N ALA A 65 0.99 18.46 1.13
CA ALA A 65 1.05 18.86 2.53
C ALA A 65 1.59 17.74 3.43
N ALA A 66 1.16 16.51 3.21
CA ALA A 66 1.61 15.32 3.94
C ALA A 66 3.11 15.04 3.71
N ARG A 67 3.60 15.24 2.47
CA ARG A 67 5.02 15.11 2.13
C ARG A 67 5.85 16.19 2.82
N ALA A 68 5.42 17.45 2.77
CA ALA A 68 6.09 18.56 3.46
C ALA A 68 6.14 18.32 4.98
N MET A 69 5.05 17.82 5.56
CA MET A 69 5.00 17.45 6.98
C MET A 69 6.01 16.35 7.33
N ASN A 70 6.11 15.28 6.54
CA ASN A 70 7.10 14.23 6.81
C ASN A 70 8.55 14.71 6.63
N GLN A 71 8.81 15.58 5.66
CA GLN A 71 10.13 16.19 5.50
C GLN A 71 10.53 17.02 6.73
N PHE A 72 9.58 17.77 7.29
CA PHE A 72 9.79 18.53 8.51
C PHE A 72 10.01 17.61 9.72
N LEU A 73 9.14 16.63 9.95
CA LEU A 73 9.19 15.76 11.13
C LEU A 73 10.39 14.79 11.15
N ASN A 74 10.89 14.38 9.98
CA ASN A 74 12.00 13.41 9.90
C ASN A 74 13.38 14.07 9.91
N LYS A 75 13.49 15.40 9.79
CA LYS A 75 14.79 16.07 9.82
C LYS A 75 15.26 16.24 11.26
N LYS A 76 16.42 15.65 11.57
CA LYS A 76 17.09 15.83 12.87
C LYS A 76 17.76 17.21 12.90
N SER A 77 17.41 18.03 13.88
CA SER A 77 18.09 19.30 14.17
C SER A 77 18.47 19.34 15.65
N GLU A 78 19.60 19.95 15.99
CA GLU A 78 20.02 20.16 17.38
C GLU A 78 19.09 21.16 18.11
N LEU A 79 18.33 21.94 17.33
CA LEU A 79 17.33 22.89 17.81
C LEU A 79 16.00 22.24 18.22
N CYS A 80 15.88 20.91 18.12
CA CYS A 80 14.72 20.15 18.63
C CYS A 80 14.43 20.40 20.12
N THR A 81 15.42 20.88 20.87
CA THR A 81 15.31 21.20 22.30
C THR A 81 14.67 22.57 22.57
N MET A 82 14.48 23.41 21.55
CA MET A 82 13.84 24.71 21.70
C MET A 82 12.33 24.55 21.94
N SER A 83 11.80 25.24 22.97
CA SER A 83 10.37 25.17 23.32
C SER A 83 9.44 25.54 22.14
N ALA A 84 9.80 26.55 21.33
CA ALA A 84 9.00 26.94 20.17
C ALA A 84 8.93 25.85 19.10
N PHE A 85 10.03 25.10 18.91
CA PHE A 85 10.09 24.00 17.95
C PHE A 85 9.29 22.79 18.44
N GLN A 86 9.40 22.47 19.74
CA GLN A 86 8.61 21.42 20.36
C GLN A 86 7.10 21.70 20.25
N SER A 87 6.66 22.93 20.54
CA SER A 87 5.25 23.31 20.39
C SER A 87 4.75 23.17 18.95
N ARG A 88 5.58 23.48 17.94
CA ARG A 88 5.22 23.30 16.53
C ARG A 88 5.14 21.82 16.14
N ILE A 89 6.07 20.99 16.62
CA ILE A 89 6.00 19.53 16.45
C ILE A 89 4.71 18.97 17.04
N ASP A 90 4.35 19.39 18.26
CA ASP A 90 3.15 18.92 18.95
C ASP A 90 1.89 19.30 18.17
N GLU A 91 1.81 20.53 17.66
CA GLU A 91 0.70 20.95 16.79
C GLU A 91 0.62 20.08 15.51
N LEU A 92 1.75 19.86 14.84
CA LEU A 92 1.79 19.04 13.62
C LEU A 92 1.45 17.57 13.89
N ASN A 93 1.83 17.05 15.06
CA ASN A 93 1.47 15.71 15.49
C ASN A 93 -0.05 15.57 15.67
N ILE A 94 -0.70 16.57 16.27
CA ILE A 94 -2.16 16.61 16.42
C ILE A 94 -2.82 16.64 15.03
N VAL A 95 -2.38 17.54 14.14
CA VAL A 95 -2.93 17.65 12.77
C VAL A 95 -2.75 16.36 11.98
N ARG A 96 -1.60 15.70 12.12
CA ARG A 96 -1.36 14.40 11.51
C ARG A 96 -2.37 13.38 12.01
N ASP A 97 -2.57 13.27 13.31
CA ASP A 97 -3.41 12.23 13.89
C ASP A 97 -4.89 12.45 13.51
N GLU A 98 -5.37 13.70 13.54
CA GLU A 98 -6.69 14.09 13.02
C GLU A 98 -6.86 13.72 11.53
N PHE A 99 -5.85 13.99 10.70
CA PHE A 99 -5.90 13.68 9.28
C PHE A 99 -5.84 12.16 9.03
N VAL A 100 -5.05 11.40 9.80
CA VAL A 100 -5.00 9.94 9.73
C VAL A 100 -6.37 9.34 10.01
N ASP A 101 -7.03 9.77 11.08
CA ASP A 101 -8.37 9.26 11.44
C ASP A 101 -9.40 9.57 10.35
N LYS A 102 -9.35 10.78 9.80
CA LYS A 102 -10.22 11.20 8.69
C LYS A 102 -9.95 10.40 7.41
N PHE A 103 -8.68 10.23 7.05
CA PHE A 103 -8.27 9.48 5.88
C PHE A 103 -8.64 7.99 6.00
N PHE A 104 -8.38 7.39 7.16
CA PHE A 104 -8.72 6.02 7.47
C PHE A 104 -10.23 5.76 7.38
N SER A 105 -11.03 6.64 7.96
CA SER A 105 -12.49 6.57 7.88
C SER A 105 -12.99 6.67 6.43
N HIS A 106 -12.42 7.60 5.66
CA HIS A 106 -12.79 7.80 4.26
C HIS A 106 -12.43 6.59 3.39
N ILE A 107 -11.18 6.10 3.48
CA ILE A 107 -10.73 4.98 2.64
C ILE A 107 -11.46 3.68 2.99
N THR A 108 -11.79 3.47 4.26
CA THR A 108 -12.59 2.33 4.71
C THR A 108 -14.00 2.38 4.13
N ALA A 109 -14.67 3.53 4.20
CA ALA A 109 -15.99 3.71 3.60
C ALA A 109 -15.97 3.55 2.08
N LEU A 110 -14.87 3.94 1.42
CA LEU A 110 -14.67 3.67 0.00
C LEU A 110 -14.59 2.17 -0.28
N PHE A 111 -13.81 1.41 0.49
CA PHE A 111 -13.72 -0.06 0.34
C PHE A 111 -15.09 -0.73 0.42
N GLU A 112 -15.91 -0.35 1.40
CA GLU A 112 -17.28 -0.86 1.56
C GLU A 112 -18.18 -0.50 0.36
N ARG A 113 -18.16 0.76 -0.06
CA ARG A 113 -19.00 1.23 -1.18
C ARG A 113 -18.63 0.56 -2.50
N MET A 114 -17.35 0.32 -2.75
CA MET A 114 -16.92 -0.34 -4.00
C MET A 114 -17.44 -1.78 -4.10
N GLY A 115 -17.72 -2.45 -2.98
CA GLY A 115 -18.39 -3.75 -3.00
C GLY A 115 -19.86 -3.69 -3.46
N SER A 116 -20.54 -2.55 -3.23
CA SER A 116 -21.94 -2.34 -3.63
C SER A 116 -22.12 -1.92 -5.09
N MET A 117 -21.12 -1.29 -5.71
CA MET A 117 -21.20 -0.85 -7.12
C MET A 117 -21.30 -2.00 -8.14
N VAL A 118 -21.07 -3.23 -7.68
CA VAL A 118 -21.08 -4.45 -8.49
C VAL A 118 -22.50 -5.04 -8.64
N GLU A 119 -23.44 -4.66 -7.77
CA GLU A 119 -24.77 -5.27 -7.72
C GLU A 119 -25.72 -4.81 -8.84
N ASP A 120 -25.48 -3.67 -9.48
CA ASP A 120 -26.41 -3.02 -10.43
C ASP A 120 -26.11 -3.23 -11.93
N GLN A 121 -25.06 -3.99 -12.30
CA GLN A 121 -24.70 -4.19 -13.71
C GLN A 121 -25.03 -5.61 -14.19
N GLU A 122 -25.88 -5.71 -15.21
CA GLU A 122 -26.16 -6.96 -15.94
C GLU A 122 -24.92 -7.37 -16.76
N TRP A 123 -24.18 -8.38 -16.27
CA TRP A 123 -23.01 -8.91 -16.95
C TRP A 123 -23.17 -10.39 -17.29
N ASP A 124 -22.37 -10.85 -18.25
CA ASP A 124 -22.28 -12.27 -18.59
C ASP A 124 -21.83 -13.08 -17.37
N SER A 125 -22.68 -14.03 -16.97
CA SER A 125 -22.56 -14.81 -15.74
C SER A 125 -21.32 -15.70 -15.69
N MET A 126 -20.65 -15.92 -16.83
CA MET A 126 -19.49 -16.81 -16.99
C MET A 126 -18.13 -16.11 -17.01
N ILE A 127 -18.03 -14.85 -16.59
CA ILE A 127 -16.76 -14.11 -16.52
C ILE A 127 -16.54 -13.58 -15.10
N LEU A 128 -15.32 -13.71 -14.56
CA LEU A 128 -14.95 -13.09 -13.30
C LEU A 128 -14.70 -11.59 -13.54
N GLN A 129 -15.34 -10.74 -12.75
CA GLN A 129 -15.17 -9.32 -12.92
C GLN A 129 -13.81 -8.86 -12.42
N ILE A 130 -12.91 -8.55 -13.36
CA ILE A 130 -11.69 -7.79 -13.05
C ILE A 130 -12.11 -6.35 -12.75
N GLN A 131 -12.08 -5.97 -11.48
CA GLN A 131 -12.62 -4.71 -10.95
C GLN A 131 -11.75 -3.49 -11.30
N THR A 132 -11.55 -3.24 -12.59
CA THR A 132 -10.71 -2.16 -13.13
C THR A 132 -11.16 -0.79 -12.63
N GLN A 133 -12.47 -0.59 -12.45
CA GLN A 133 -13.01 0.67 -11.93
C GLN A 133 -12.63 0.90 -10.46
N ARG A 134 -12.71 -0.13 -9.62
CA ARG A 134 -12.27 -0.07 -8.21
C ARG A 134 -10.83 0.41 -8.11
N TYR A 135 -9.95 -0.14 -8.94
CA TYR A 135 -8.55 0.27 -8.97
C TYR A 135 -8.41 1.75 -9.36
N ARG A 136 -9.15 2.22 -10.38
CA ARG A 136 -9.11 3.63 -10.81
C ARG A 136 -9.55 4.61 -9.73
N PHE A 137 -10.57 4.28 -8.95
CA PHE A 137 -11.03 5.12 -7.84
C PHE A 137 -10.04 5.14 -6.67
N LEU A 138 -9.27 4.07 -6.47
CA LEU A 138 -8.29 3.98 -5.39
C LEU A 138 -6.93 4.61 -5.74
N LEU A 139 -6.52 4.60 -7.01
CA LEU A 139 -5.21 5.10 -7.45
C LEU A 139 -4.82 6.52 -6.94
N PRO A 140 -5.73 7.51 -6.85
CA PRO A 140 -5.38 8.84 -6.32
C PRO A 140 -4.85 8.81 -4.88
N PHE A 141 -5.21 7.79 -4.10
CA PHE A 141 -4.81 7.67 -2.70
C PHE A 141 -3.48 6.92 -2.50
N CYS A 142 -2.87 6.40 -3.57
CA CYS A 142 -1.61 5.64 -3.48
C CYS A 142 -0.51 6.39 -2.71
N GLU A 143 -0.37 7.70 -2.95
CA GLU A 143 0.65 8.48 -2.26
C GLU A 143 0.32 8.67 -0.76
N LEU A 144 -0.96 8.88 -0.43
CA LEU A 144 -1.39 8.98 0.97
C LEU A 144 -1.23 7.65 1.72
N ILE A 145 -1.39 6.51 1.05
CA ILE A 145 -1.09 5.19 1.63
C ILE A 145 0.41 5.04 1.92
N SER A 146 1.27 5.47 0.99
CA SER A 146 2.72 5.50 1.22
C SER A 146 3.08 6.38 2.41
N TRP A 147 2.47 7.57 2.49
CA TRP A 147 2.64 8.48 3.62
C TRP A 147 2.15 7.87 4.94
N LEU A 148 0.98 7.19 4.93
CA LEU A 148 0.42 6.53 6.10
C LEU A 148 1.34 5.43 6.62
N LYS A 149 1.94 4.65 5.71
CA LYS A 149 2.91 3.60 6.03
C LYS A 149 4.10 4.14 6.82
N LEU A 150 4.64 5.30 6.44
CA LEU A 150 5.76 5.95 7.12
C LEU A 150 5.34 6.62 8.43
N SER A 151 4.14 7.19 8.48
CA SER A 151 3.71 8.06 9.58
C SER A 151 3.07 7.27 10.74
N ARG A 152 2.28 6.25 10.40
CA ARG A 152 1.47 5.43 11.32
C ARG A 152 1.32 4.00 10.79
N SER A 153 2.31 3.16 11.09
CA SER A 153 2.33 1.75 10.67
C SER A 153 1.09 0.97 11.09
N ILE A 154 0.55 1.22 12.30
CA ILE A 154 -0.66 0.54 12.81
C ILE A 154 -1.88 0.86 11.95
N ALA A 155 -2.14 2.15 11.66
CA ALA A 155 -3.26 2.56 10.83
C ALA A 155 -3.14 2.05 9.39
N TYR A 156 -1.91 1.96 8.86
CA TYR A 156 -1.63 1.34 7.56
C TYR A 156 -1.97 -0.17 7.56
N GLN A 157 -1.56 -0.92 8.58
CA GLN A 157 -1.88 -2.35 8.70
C GLN A 157 -3.39 -2.57 8.83
N GLU A 158 -4.10 -1.75 9.61
CA GLU A 158 -5.55 -1.80 9.70
C GLU A 158 -6.23 -1.48 8.37
N THR A 159 -5.66 -0.55 7.58
CA THR A 159 -6.17 -0.24 6.23
C THR A 159 -6.07 -1.45 5.31
N ILE A 160 -4.93 -2.16 5.34
CA ILE A 160 -4.76 -3.42 4.60
C ILE A 160 -5.76 -4.47 5.07
N ARG A 161 -5.87 -4.68 6.38
CA ARG A 161 -6.80 -5.68 6.95
C ARG A 161 -8.24 -5.39 6.55
N ARG A 162 -8.65 -4.12 6.54
CA ARG A 162 -9.99 -3.71 6.11
C ARG A 162 -10.19 -3.96 4.61
N TYR A 163 -9.21 -3.63 3.79
CA TYR A 163 -9.21 -3.94 2.36
C TYR A 163 -9.37 -5.43 2.09
N ILE A 164 -8.57 -6.28 2.74
CA ILE A 164 -8.63 -7.74 2.58
C ILE A 164 -10.02 -8.26 2.88
N LYS A 165 -10.63 -7.82 4.00
CA LYS A 165 -11.96 -8.26 4.40
C LYS A 165 -13.03 -7.87 3.36
N GLU A 166 -13.02 -6.62 2.90
CA GLU A 166 -14.00 -6.17 1.90
C GLU A 166 -13.76 -6.82 0.52
N ALA A 167 -12.51 -6.98 0.12
CA ALA A 167 -12.15 -7.68 -1.11
C ALA A 167 -12.52 -9.17 -1.06
N GLU A 168 -12.26 -9.87 0.05
CA GLU A 168 -12.67 -11.26 0.25
C GLU A 168 -14.19 -11.41 0.13
N SER A 169 -14.96 -10.54 0.78
CA SER A 169 -16.41 -10.56 0.68
C SER A 169 -16.89 -10.34 -0.76
N LEU A 170 -16.23 -9.46 -1.50
CA LEU A 170 -16.54 -9.18 -2.90
C LEU A 170 -16.23 -10.39 -3.80
N PHE A 171 -15.01 -10.92 -3.72
CA PHE A 171 -14.61 -12.08 -4.51
C PHE A 171 -15.41 -13.33 -4.16
N ARG A 172 -15.81 -13.51 -2.90
CA ARG A 172 -16.75 -14.58 -2.51
C ARG A 172 -18.06 -14.50 -3.28
N LYS A 173 -18.72 -13.34 -3.28
CA LYS A 173 -19.96 -13.11 -4.04
C LYS A 173 -19.76 -13.37 -5.54
N GLU A 174 -18.65 -12.88 -6.11
CA GLU A 174 -18.32 -13.08 -7.52
C GLU A 174 -18.07 -14.55 -7.86
N PHE A 175 -17.35 -15.29 -7.01
CA PHE A 175 -17.13 -16.72 -7.20
C PHE A 175 -18.43 -17.49 -7.09
N ASP A 176 -19.29 -17.19 -6.11
CA ASP A 176 -20.57 -17.87 -5.96
C ASP A 176 -21.47 -17.65 -7.20
N ARG A 177 -21.46 -16.44 -7.78
CA ARG A 177 -22.14 -16.16 -9.07
C ARG A 177 -21.54 -16.94 -10.22
N PHE A 178 -20.22 -16.84 -10.40
CA PHE A 178 -19.47 -17.44 -11.51
C PHE A 178 -19.56 -18.97 -11.52
N PHE A 179 -19.25 -19.60 -10.38
CA PHE A 179 -19.39 -21.05 -10.24
C PHE A 179 -20.86 -21.49 -10.28
N GLY A 180 -21.80 -20.67 -9.82
CA GLY A 180 -23.23 -20.91 -9.99
C GLY A 180 -23.62 -21.08 -11.46
N ALA A 181 -23.17 -20.17 -12.33
CA ALA A 181 -23.42 -20.23 -13.78
C ALA A 181 -22.75 -21.44 -14.45
N ILE A 182 -21.48 -21.69 -14.11
CA ILE A 182 -20.73 -22.83 -14.66
C ILE A 182 -21.35 -24.16 -14.22
N ASN A 183 -21.75 -24.28 -12.96
CA ASN A 183 -22.42 -25.46 -12.44
C ASN A 183 -23.77 -25.72 -13.13
N GLN A 184 -24.51 -24.67 -13.49
CA GLN A 184 -25.73 -24.81 -14.28
C GLN A 184 -25.43 -25.33 -15.69
N GLN A 185 -24.39 -24.83 -16.35
CA GLN A 185 -23.96 -25.30 -17.66
C GLN A 185 -23.47 -26.75 -17.62
N ALA A 186 -22.68 -27.11 -16.60
CA ALA A 186 -22.19 -28.48 -16.37
C ALA A 186 -23.35 -29.47 -16.21
N LYS A 187 -24.41 -29.09 -15.47
CA LYS A 187 -25.64 -29.89 -15.32
C LYS A 187 -26.43 -29.99 -16.63
N ALA A 188 -26.53 -28.89 -17.40
CA ALA A 188 -27.21 -28.88 -18.68
C ALA A 188 -26.52 -29.75 -19.75
N LEU A 189 -25.18 -29.82 -19.73
CA LEU A 189 -24.39 -30.70 -20.59
C LEU A 189 -24.64 -32.18 -20.26
N SER A 190 -24.76 -32.51 -18.97
CA SER A 190 -25.13 -33.87 -18.54
C SER A 190 -26.56 -34.25 -18.96
N ALA A 191 -27.54 -33.33 -18.81
CA ALA A 191 -28.93 -33.61 -19.18
C ALA A 191 -29.14 -33.90 -20.68
N ARG A 192 -28.16 -33.56 -21.54
CA ARG A 192 -28.16 -33.81 -23.00
C ARG A 192 -27.37 -35.05 -23.40
N ARG A 193 -26.87 -35.84 -22.44
CA ARG A 193 -26.04 -37.03 -22.69
C ARG A 193 -26.91 -38.17 -23.24
N ASP A 194 -27.00 -38.27 -24.57
CA ASP A 194 -27.54 -39.46 -25.23
C ASP A 194 -26.58 -40.65 -25.05
N PRO A 195 -27.06 -41.89 -24.78
CA PRO A 195 -26.21 -43.05 -24.47
C PRO A 195 -25.35 -43.58 -25.64
N SER A 196 -25.30 -42.87 -26.75
CA SER A 196 -24.52 -43.26 -27.93
C SER A 196 -23.02 -43.18 -27.65
N VAL A 197 -22.30 -44.24 -28.00
CA VAL A 197 -20.87 -44.50 -27.72
C VAL A 197 -19.91 -43.40 -28.24
N GLY A 198 -20.38 -42.48 -29.08
CA GLY A 198 -19.60 -41.32 -29.56
C GLY A 198 -19.76 -40.01 -28.76
N SER A 199 -20.70 -39.90 -27.81
CA SER A 199 -20.98 -38.66 -27.07
C SER A 199 -20.06 -38.41 -25.87
N ILE A 200 -19.46 -39.47 -25.29
CA ILE A 200 -18.64 -39.38 -24.07
C ILE A 200 -17.41 -38.49 -24.28
N SER A 201 -16.72 -38.63 -25.43
CA SER A 201 -15.55 -37.80 -25.74
C SER A 201 -15.89 -36.31 -25.91
N LYS A 202 -17.11 -35.96 -26.36
CA LYS A 202 -17.53 -34.57 -26.53
C LYS A 202 -17.93 -33.91 -25.21
N THR A 203 -18.55 -34.67 -24.30
CA THR A 203 -18.88 -34.17 -22.95
C THR A 203 -17.62 -33.94 -22.12
N ASP A 204 -16.65 -34.86 -22.19
CA ASP A 204 -15.38 -34.70 -21.47
C ASP A 204 -14.60 -33.48 -22.00
N GLN A 205 -14.59 -33.27 -23.31
CA GLN A 205 -13.98 -32.08 -23.92
C GLN A 205 -14.67 -30.77 -23.50
N ALA A 206 -16.00 -30.80 -23.29
CA ALA A 206 -16.74 -29.64 -22.77
C ALA A 206 -16.38 -29.33 -21.30
N TYR A 207 -16.25 -30.35 -20.44
CA TYR A 207 -15.81 -30.16 -19.04
C TYR A 207 -14.38 -29.63 -18.96
N VAL A 208 -13.48 -30.11 -19.82
CA VAL A 208 -12.11 -29.58 -19.94
C VAL A 208 -12.14 -28.11 -20.34
N SER A 209 -12.96 -27.72 -21.31
CA SER A 209 -13.10 -26.31 -21.72
C SER A 209 -13.64 -25.41 -20.59
N LEU A 210 -14.58 -25.92 -19.77
CA LEU A 210 -15.06 -25.20 -18.58
C LEU A 210 -13.94 -25.04 -17.54
N LEU A 211 -13.14 -26.07 -17.29
CA LEU A 211 -11.98 -26.00 -16.39
C LEU A 211 -10.93 -25.00 -16.89
N GLU A 212 -10.62 -25.01 -18.19
CA GLU A 212 -9.72 -24.02 -18.79
C GLU A 212 -10.23 -22.60 -18.59
N THR A 213 -11.55 -22.39 -18.73
CA THR A 213 -12.20 -21.09 -18.47
C THR A 213 -12.08 -20.69 -17.01
N ILE A 214 -12.39 -21.59 -16.06
CA ILE A 214 -12.23 -21.33 -14.61
C ILE A 214 -10.79 -20.92 -14.29
N MET A 215 -9.82 -21.69 -14.80
CA MET A 215 -8.41 -21.46 -14.52
C MET A 215 -7.89 -20.17 -15.16
N GLY A 216 -8.32 -19.86 -16.39
CA GLY A 216 -7.96 -18.63 -17.10
C GLY A 216 -8.50 -17.38 -16.39
N GLU A 217 -9.79 -17.36 -16.11
CA GLU A 217 -10.45 -16.23 -15.45
C GLU A 217 -9.92 -16.01 -14.03
N THR A 218 -9.76 -17.09 -13.25
CA THR A 218 -9.23 -17.00 -11.88
C THR A 218 -7.79 -16.51 -11.88
N ARG A 219 -6.96 -16.99 -12.80
CA ARG A 219 -5.57 -16.52 -12.95
C ARG A 219 -5.55 -15.01 -13.24
N ASN A 220 -6.34 -14.56 -14.21
CA ASN A 220 -6.38 -13.14 -14.58
C ASN A 220 -6.83 -12.27 -13.40
N ALA A 221 -7.83 -12.71 -12.64
CA ALA A 221 -8.31 -12.01 -11.44
C ALA A 221 -7.23 -11.93 -10.35
N VAL A 222 -6.54 -13.05 -10.06
CA VAL A 222 -5.45 -13.09 -9.07
C VAL A 222 -4.28 -12.19 -9.49
N GLU A 223 -3.86 -12.23 -10.75
CA GLU A 223 -2.76 -11.40 -11.26
C GLU A 223 -3.10 -9.90 -11.21
N ALA A 224 -4.33 -9.53 -11.56
CA ALA A 224 -4.78 -8.15 -11.47
C ALA A 224 -4.79 -7.64 -10.02
N GLU A 225 -5.31 -8.45 -9.10
CA GLU A 225 -5.35 -8.13 -7.68
C GLU A 225 -3.96 -7.99 -7.08
N GLN A 226 -3.07 -8.93 -7.42
CA GLN A 226 -1.69 -8.90 -6.98
C GLN A 226 -0.98 -7.62 -7.45
N LYS A 227 -1.08 -7.28 -8.74
CA LYS A 227 -0.48 -6.06 -9.30
C LYS A 227 -1.03 -4.81 -8.62
N PHE A 228 -2.34 -4.78 -8.36
CA PHE A 228 -2.97 -3.68 -7.65
C PHE A 228 -2.43 -3.55 -6.21
N CYS A 229 -2.47 -4.62 -5.41
CA CYS A 229 -2.02 -4.60 -4.03
C CYS A 229 -0.55 -4.16 -3.90
N ILE A 230 0.33 -4.67 -4.78
CA ILE A 230 1.75 -4.27 -4.83
C ILE A 230 1.88 -2.76 -5.01
N ARG A 231 1.13 -2.19 -5.96
CA ARG A 231 1.22 -0.77 -6.32
C ARG A 231 0.56 0.13 -5.27
N PHE A 232 -0.62 -0.24 -4.81
CA PHE A 232 -1.44 0.58 -3.94
C PHE A 232 -0.89 0.61 -2.51
N PHE A 233 -0.46 -0.54 -1.98
CA PHE A 233 0.10 -0.63 -0.63
C PHE A 233 1.62 -0.45 -0.57
N HIS A 234 2.30 -0.23 -1.71
CA HIS A 234 3.76 -0.05 -1.74
C HIS A 234 4.51 -1.18 -1.04
N ILE A 235 4.10 -2.43 -1.29
CA ILE A 235 4.69 -3.63 -0.67
C ILE A 235 6.18 -3.75 -1.01
N SER A 236 6.58 -3.34 -2.22
CA SER A 236 7.97 -3.34 -2.67
C SER A 236 8.85 -2.28 -1.99
N GLY A 237 8.26 -1.22 -1.43
CA GLY A 237 9.02 -0.07 -0.89
C GLY A 237 9.92 -0.42 0.31
N ASP A 238 9.58 -1.47 1.07
CA ASP A 238 10.35 -1.87 2.24
C ASP A 238 11.62 -2.68 1.89
N LEU A 239 11.65 -3.33 0.72
CA LEU A 239 12.83 -4.09 0.29
C LEU A 239 13.98 -3.16 -0.08
N PHE A 240 13.70 -2.10 -0.82
CA PHE A 240 14.73 -1.19 -1.34
C PHE A 240 15.32 -0.32 -0.22
N ASN A 241 14.50 0.15 0.72
CA ASN A 241 14.99 0.91 1.89
C ASN A 241 15.86 0.05 2.85
N ASN A 242 15.69 -1.27 2.86
CA ASN A 242 16.51 -2.19 3.66
C ASN A 242 17.86 -2.53 3.02
N ILE A 243 18.03 -2.28 1.72
CA ILE A 243 19.32 -2.46 1.01
C ILE A 243 20.26 -1.29 1.34
N ASP A 244 19.72 -0.07 1.40
CA ASP A 244 20.49 1.16 1.67
C ASP A 244 20.93 1.29 3.15
N THR A 245 20.27 0.58 4.07
CA THR A 245 20.61 0.61 5.51
C THR A 245 21.55 -0.52 5.94
N LYS A 246 21.78 -1.54 5.09
CA LYS A 246 22.69 -2.67 5.38
C LYS A 246 24.07 -2.54 4.72
N SER A 247 24.32 -1.49 3.96
CA SER A 247 25.57 -1.29 3.23
C SER A 247 26.75 -0.79 4.09
N ASN A 248 26.56 -0.62 5.41
CA ASN A 248 27.60 -0.18 6.34
C ASN A 248 28.26 -1.31 7.16
N GLU A 249 27.91 -2.58 6.97
CA GLU A 249 28.65 -3.69 7.60
C GLU A 249 29.75 -4.19 6.65
N SER A 250 30.98 -3.96 7.10
CA SER A 250 32.23 -4.29 6.45
C SER A 250 32.38 -5.79 6.15
N GLY A 251 32.78 -6.08 4.91
CA GLY A 251 33.72 -7.16 4.57
C GLY A 251 33.25 -8.60 4.70
N ASP A 252 32.48 -9.09 3.72
CA ASP A 252 32.70 -10.44 3.18
C ASP A 252 32.04 -10.59 1.80
N SER A 253 32.86 -10.79 0.76
CA SER A 253 32.44 -10.82 -0.65
C SER A 253 31.82 -12.16 -1.10
N SER A 254 31.04 -12.80 -0.22
CA SER A 254 30.31 -14.04 -0.50
C SER A 254 28.80 -13.96 -0.20
N GLY A 255 28.32 -12.88 0.43
CA GLY A 255 26.93 -12.72 0.86
C GLY A 255 25.96 -12.08 -0.16
N ALA A 256 26.45 -11.48 -1.24
CA ALA A 256 25.62 -10.68 -2.16
C ALA A 256 24.52 -11.48 -2.90
N PHE A 257 24.72 -12.78 -3.13
CA PHE A 257 23.73 -13.63 -3.81
C PHE A 257 22.62 -14.18 -2.90
N SER A 258 22.82 -14.20 -1.57
CA SER A 258 21.82 -14.68 -0.60
C SER A 258 20.87 -13.59 -0.11
N GLY A 259 21.31 -12.32 -0.12
CA GLY A 259 20.48 -11.17 0.25
C GLY A 259 19.26 -11.03 -0.68
N GLY A 260 19.48 -11.14 -2.00
CA GLY A 260 18.41 -11.02 -3.01
C GLY A 260 17.33 -12.09 -2.88
N LYS A 261 17.71 -13.36 -2.67
CA LYS A 261 16.75 -14.47 -2.50
C LYS A 261 15.91 -14.36 -1.22
N THR A 262 16.49 -13.81 -0.15
CA THR A 262 15.78 -13.60 1.12
C THR A 262 14.79 -12.44 1.02
N ILE A 263 15.20 -11.37 0.35
CA ILE A 263 14.40 -10.18 0.03
C ILE A 263 13.21 -10.56 -0.86
N GLU A 264 13.46 -11.30 -1.94
CA GLU A 264 12.42 -11.78 -2.86
C GLU A 264 11.40 -12.69 -2.14
N ARG A 265 11.89 -13.56 -1.24
CA ARG A 265 11.02 -14.39 -0.41
C ARG A 265 10.13 -13.56 0.51
N GLN A 266 10.68 -12.57 1.22
CA GLN A 266 9.90 -11.70 2.11
C GLN A 266 8.83 -10.89 1.35
N PHE A 267 9.19 -10.40 0.17
CA PHE A 267 8.22 -9.73 -0.72
C PHE A 267 7.10 -10.67 -1.13
N ASN A 268 7.44 -11.86 -1.63
CA ASN A 268 6.44 -12.86 -2.04
C ASN A 268 5.54 -13.28 -0.86
N ASP A 269 6.10 -13.42 0.34
CA ASP A 269 5.34 -13.75 1.54
C ASP A 269 4.36 -12.63 1.93
N GLN A 270 4.77 -11.36 1.85
CA GLN A 270 3.87 -10.21 2.12
C GLN A 270 2.73 -10.13 1.10
N VAL A 271 3.05 -10.27 -0.19
CA VAL A 271 2.04 -10.29 -1.25
C VAL A 271 1.06 -11.45 -1.03
N LYS A 272 1.58 -12.64 -0.70
CA LYS A 272 0.77 -13.82 -0.41
C LYS A 272 -0.15 -13.61 0.79
N ASN A 273 0.33 -12.98 1.86
CA ASN A 273 -0.47 -12.70 3.05
C ASN A 273 -1.66 -11.77 2.78
N ILE A 274 -1.55 -10.88 1.79
CA ILE A 274 -2.63 -9.98 1.39
C ILE A 274 -3.59 -10.66 0.41
N VAL A 275 -3.05 -11.35 -0.61
CA VAL A 275 -3.84 -11.89 -1.71
C VAL A 275 -4.51 -13.23 -1.34
N GLN A 276 -3.84 -14.12 -0.61
CA GLN A 276 -4.37 -15.45 -0.31
C GLN A 276 -5.73 -15.43 0.41
N PRO A 277 -5.95 -14.60 1.45
CA PRO A 277 -7.26 -14.55 2.12
C PRO A 277 -8.39 -14.06 1.20
N ILE A 278 -8.10 -13.16 0.26
CA ILE A 278 -9.08 -12.60 -0.68
C ILE A 278 -9.73 -13.71 -1.53
N PHE A 279 -8.95 -14.74 -1.88
CA PHE A 279 -9.37 -15.85 -2.75
C PHE A 279 -9.72 -17.13 -1.97
N SER A 280 -9.95 -17.04 -0.65
CA SER A 280 -10.25 -18.18 0.23
C SER A 280 -11.45 -19.02 -0.24
N SER A 281 -12.40 -18.39 -0.93
CA SER A 281 -13.66 -18.98 -1.41
C SER A 281 -13.52 -19.76 -2.72
N PHE A 282 -12.37 -19.69 -3.39
CA PHE A 282 -12.14 -20.37 -4.66
C PHE A 282 -12.12 -21.91 -4.49
N LEU A 283 -11.35 -22.42 -3.53
CA LEU A 283 -11.17 -23.87 -3.36
C LEU A 283 -12.48 -24.61 -3.04
N PRO A 284 -13.34 -24.13 -2.11
CA PRO A 284 -14.63 -24.78 -1.87
C PRO A 284 -15.52 -24.84 -3.14
N ASN A 285 -15.56 -23.74 -3.90
CA ASN A 285 -16.36 -23.66 -5.13
C ASN A 285 -15.82 -24.57 -6.25
N LEU A 286 -14.50 -24.67 -6.38
CA LEU A 286 -13.86 -25.59 -7.33
C LEU A 286 -14.13 -27.07 -6.95
N SER A 287 -14.02 -27.42 -5.67
CA SER A 287 -14.33 -28.76 -5.19
C SER A 287 -15.78 -29.15 -5.52
N GLN A 288 -16.73 -28.23 -5.30
CA GLN A 288 -18.13 -28.45 -5.65
C GLN A 288 -18.32 -28.69 -7.15
N PHE A 289 -17.64 -27.93 -8.01
CA PHE A 289 -17.67 -28.15 -9.45
C PHE A 289 -17.11 -29.54 -9.83
N ILE A 290 -15.99 -29.95 -9.24
CA ILE A 290 -15.37 -31.26 -9.49
C ILE A 290 -16.29 -32.39 -9.02
N GLU A 291 -16.96 -32.25 -7.87
CA GLU A 291 -17.95 -33.23 -7.39
C GLU A 291 -19.12 -33.36 -8.37
N ILE A 292 -19.66 -32.25 -8.89
CA ILE A 292 -20.72 -32.28 -9.90
C ILE A 292 -20.26 -33.02 -11.16
N CYS A 293 -19.01 -32.85 -11.58
CA CYS A 293 -18.45 -33.58 -12.72
C CYS A 293 -18.20 -35.07 -12.39
N GLY A 294 -17.72 -35.38 -11.18
CA GLY A 294 -17.31 -36.73 -10.75
C GLY A 294 -18.47 -37.65 -10.39
N SER A 295 -19.52 -37.14 -9.73
CA SER A 295 -20.74 -37.92 -9.44
C SER A 295 -21.49 -38.36 -10.70
N GLN A 296 -21.21 -37.74 -11.85
CA GLN A 296 -21.83 -38.01 -13.15
C GLN A 296 -21.03 -39.01 -14.02
N ASN A 297 -19.83 -39.41 -13.59
CA ASN A 297 -18.99 -40.42 -14.25
C ASN A 297 -19.05 -41.81 -13.57
N ASN A 298 -19.81 -41.96 -12.48
CA ASN A 298 -20.03 -43.22 -11.75
C ASN A 298 -21.44 -43.83 -11.95
N LEU A 299 -22.13 -43.45 -13.03
CA LEU A 299 -23.38 -44.05 -13.53
C LEU A 299 -23.18 -44.47 -15.00
#